data_AF-A0A7C5YYY8-F1
#
_entry.id   AF-A0A7C5YYY8-F1
#
_cell.length_a   1.000
_cell.length_b   1.000
_cell.length_c   1.000
_cell.angle_alpha   90.00
_cell.angle_beta   90.00
_cell.angle_gamma   90.00
#
_symmetry.space_group_name_H-M   'P 1'
#
loop_
_entity.id
_entity.type
_entity.pdbx_description
1 polymer ?
#
loop_
_entity_poly.entity_id
_entity_poly.type
_entity_poly.pdbx_seq_one_letter_code
_entity_poly.pdbx_strand_id
1 'polypeptide(L)'
;MTARDKESILAVLKSELEFIEKGGYKTPSAVSSAPPPTIFADSLTCLNYGYPYRTHPCTECPLMEFVPESARMSAMPCHHIPLDPTGRTVEAMEEMENIAGMQEAVKNWLRQTIQQLESQPST
;
A
#
# COMPACT_ATOMS: atom_id res chain seq x y z
N MET A 1 10.56 -2.29 -17.07
CA MET A 1 9.53 -3.15 -16.46
C MET A 1 9.04 -4.08 -17.54
N THR A 2 9.15 -5.40 -17.34
CA THR A 2 8.64 -6.36 -18.32
C THR A 2 7.11 -6.39 -18.28
N ALA A 3 6.48 -6.97 -19.31
CA ALA A 3 5.02 -7.17 -19.30
C ALA A 3 4.53 -7.94 -18.06
N ARG A 4 5.28 -8.97 -17.64
CA ARG A 4 4.93 -9.79 -16.48
C ARG A 4 5.04 -9.01 -15.17
N ASP A 5 6.06 -8.17 -15.02
CA ASP A 5 6.21 -7.32 -13.83
C ASP A 5 5.04 -6.34 -13.73
N LYS A 6 4.69 -5.72 -14.85
CA LYS A 6 3.55 -4.80 -14.94
C LYS A 6 2.24 -5.48 -14.54
N GLU A 7 1.98 -6.69 -15.06
CA GLU A 7 0.80 -7.47 -14.73
C GLU A 7 0.75 -7.81 -13.23
N SER A 8 1.87 -8.19 -12.64
CA SER A 8 1.98 -8.49 -11.21
C SER A 8 1.69 -7.25 -10.35
N ILE A 9 2.27 -6.10 -10.71
CA ILE A 9 2.02 -4.82 -10.01
C ILE A 9 0.54 -4.44 -10.13
N LEU A 10 -0.03 -4.48 -11.33
CA LEU A 10 -1.44 -4.14 -11.55
C LEU A 10 -2.38 -5.06 -10.77
N ALA A 11 -2.08 -6.36 -10.68
CA ALA A 11 -2.86 -7.29 -9.89
C ALA A 11 -2.88 -6.89 -8.41
N VAL A 12 -1.71 -6.60 -7.81
CA VAL A 12 -1.61 -6.15 -6.41
C VAL A 12 -2.37 -4.85 -6.19
N LEU A 13 -2.15 -3.83 -7.03
CA LEU A 13 -2.80 -2.52 -6.87
C LEU A 13 -4.34 -2.62 -6.99
N LYS A 14 -4.84 -3.44 -7.92
CA LYS A 14 -6.29 -3.64 -8.10
C LYS A 14 -6.90 -4.41 -6.93
N SER A 15 -6.25 -5.47 -6.46
CA SER A 15 -6.70 -6.22 -5.29
C SER A 15 -6.70 -5.35 -4.03
N GLU A 16 -5.71 -4.48 -3.89
CA GLU A 16 -5.65 -3.53 -2.78
C GLU A 16 -6.78 -2.51 -2.84
N LEU A 17 -7.03 -1.93 -4.01
CA LEU A 17 -8.14 -0.99 -4.21
C LEU A 17 -9.48 -1.64 -3.86
N GLU A 18 -9.71 -2.85 -4.35
CA GLU A 18 -10.91 -3.63 -4.06
C GLU A 18 -11.04 -3.94 -2.56
N PHE A 19 -9.94 -4.28 -1.89
CA PHE A 19 -9.92 -4.53 -0.45
C PHE A 19 -10.38 -3.31 0.35
N ILE A 20 -9.84 -2.13 0.05
CA ILE A 20 -10.23 -0.88 0.72
C ILE A 20 -11.68 -0.53 0.41
N GLU A 21 -12.12 -0.63 -0.85
CA GLU A 21 -13.50 -0.31 -1.27
C GLU A 21 -14.55 -1.25 -0.64
N LYS A 22 -14.18 -2.50 -0.34
CA LYS A 22 -15.04 -3.47 0.36
C LYS A 22 -15.03 -3.32 1.89
N GLY A 23 -14.40 -2.27 2.42
CA GLY A 23 -14.33 -2.00 3.85
C GLY A 23 -13.19 -2.71 4.57
N GLY A 24 -12.09 -2.98 3.86
CA GLY A 24 -10.79 -3.26 4.47
C GLY A 24 -10.34 -2.12 5.39
N TYR A 25 -9.34 -2.40 6.24
CA TYR A 25 -8.80 -1.42 7.21
C TYR A 25 -9.86 -0.74 8.07
N LYS A 26 -10.82 -1.53 8.59
CA LYS A 26 -11.90 -0.99 9.43
C LYS A 26 -11.35 -0.09 10.51
N THR A 27 -11.92 1.11 10.60
CA THR A 27 -11.69 2.01 11.74
C THR A 27 -12.03 1.28 13.03
N PRO A 28 -11.09 1.17 13.99
CA PRO A 28 -11.41 0.63 15.32
C PRO A 28 -12.60 1.40 15.89
N SER A 29 -13.59 0.68 16.41
CA SER A 29 -14.73 1.33 17.07
C SER A 29 -14.26 1.99 18.37
N ALA A 30 -14.98 3.00 18.88
CA ALA A 30 -14.65 3.68 20.13
C ALA A 30 -14.58 2.76 21.37
N VAL A 31 -15.06 1.52 21.25
CA VAL A 31 -15.03 0.48 22.29
C VAL A 31 -13.89 -0.53 22.10
N SER A 32 -13.19 -0.49 20.97
CA SER A 32 -12.10 -1.40 20.64
C SER A 32 -10.77 -0.78 21.08
N SER A 33 -9.97 -1.52 21.84
CA SER A 33 -8.58 -1.20 22.14
C SER A 33 -7.62 -1.68 21.04
N ALA A 34 -8.14 -2.09 19.87
CA ALA A 34 -7.30 -2.52 18.76
C ALA A 34 -6.53 -1.32 18.20
N PRO A 35 -5.24 -1.48 17.86
CA PRO A 35 -4.49 -0.43 17.18
C PRO A 35 -5.15 -0.09 15.84
N PRO A 36 -4.93 1.13 15.31
CA PRO A 36 -5.34 1.47 13.96
C PRO A 36 -4.70 0.51 12.94
N PRO A 37 -5.38 0.24 11.82
CA PRO A 37 -4.83 -0.59 10.77
C PRO A 37 -3.61 0.07 10.12
N THR A 38 -2.66 -0.76 9.72
CA THR A 38 -1.47 -0.36 8.97
C THR A 38 -1.70 -0.62 7.48
N ILE A 39 -1.73 0.45 6.68
CA ILE A 39 -1.97 0.40 5.24
C ILE A 39 -0.86 -0.38 4.54
N PHE A 40 -1.27 -1.16 3.54
CA PHE A 40 -0.55 -2.25 2.89
C PHE A 40 -0.15 -3.40 3.81
N ALA A 41 0.36 -3.17 5.02
CA ALA A 41 0.86 -4.23 5.90
C ALA A 41 -0.24 -5.15 6.44
N ASP A 42 -1.42 -4.61 6.74
CA ASP A 42 -2.60 -5.36 7.21
C ASP A 42 -3.54 -5.79 6.05
N SER A 43 -3.06 -5.77 4.81
CA SER A 43 -3.82 -6.27 3.65
C SER A 43 -3.48 -7.72 3.32
N LEU A 44 -4.46 -8.43 2.73
CA LEU A 44 -4.26 -9.75 2.13
C LEU A 44 -3.25 -9.74 0.95
N THR A 45 -2.90 -8.57 0.42
CA THR A 45 -1.87 -8.41 -0.61
C THR A 45 -0.44 -8.40 -0.03
N CYS A 46 -0.29 -8.24 1.28
CA CYS A 46 1.01 -8.28 1.95
C CYS A 46 1.52 -9.72 2.05
N LEU A 47 2.76 -9.95 1.59
CA LEU A 47 3.46 -11.24 1.71
C LEU A 47 3.60 -11.70 3.17
N ASN A 48 3.57 -10.76 4.12
CA ASN A 48 3.73 -11.02 5.55
C ASN A 48 2.40 -10.98 6.32
N TYR A 49 1.24 -10.86 5.65
CA TYR A 49 -0.05 -10.85 6.34
C TYR A 49 -0.27 -12.13 7.15
N GLY A 50 -0.67 -11.99 8.42
CA GLY A 50 -0.93 -13.11 9.32
C GLY A 50 0.31 -13.81 9.88
N TYR A 51 1.52 -13.37 9.52
CA TYR A 51 2.75 -13.86 10.14
C TYR A 51 3.13 -12.98 11.34
N PRO A 52 3.45 -13.57 12.51
CA PRO A 52 3.83 -12.81 13.71
C PRO A 52 5.18 -12.08 13.55
N TYR A 53 5.99 -12.51 12.58
CA TYR A 53 7.27 -11.92 12.20
C TYR A 53 7.33 -11.79 10.68
N ARG A 54 8.11 -10.84 10.16
CA ARG A 54 8.31 -10.66 8.72
C ARG A 54 9.17 -11.80 8.14
N THR A 55 8.51 -12.90 7.80
CA THR A 55 9.13 -14.12 7.24
C THR A 55 9.59 -13.92 5.79
N HIS A 56 8.87 -13.09 5.03
CA HIS A 56 9.14 -12.85 3.62
C HIS A 56 9.80 -11.50 3.41
N PRO A 57 10.87 -11.42 2.59
CA PRO A 57 11.54 -10.16 2.32
C PRO A 57 10.62 -9.25 1.52
N CYS A 58 10.42 -8.02 2.00
CA CYS A 58 9.57 -7.04 1.32
C CYS A 58 10.07 -6.70 -0.09
N THR A 59 11.35 -6.94 -0.40
CA THR A 59 11.94 -6.76 -1.75
C THR A 59 11.28 -7.62 -2.84
N GLU A 60 10.56 -8.68 -2.46
CA GLU A 60 9.78 -9.51 -3.39
C GLU A 60 8.37 -8.97 -3.65
N CYS A 61 7.94 -7.95 -2.89
CA CYS A 61 6.62 -7.35 -3.06
C CYS A 61 6.61 -6.42 -4.28
N PRO A 62 5.61 -6.53 -5.19
CA PRO A 62 5.48 -5.62 -6.33
C PRO A 62 5.37 -4.13 -5.96
N LEU A 63 4.94 -3.81 -4.73
CA LEU A 63 4.87 -2.42 -4.26
C LEU A 63 6.24 -1.74 -4.07
N MET A 64 7.34 -2.51 -4.09
CA MET A 64 8.70 -1.97 -3.95
C MET A 64 9.09 -1.00 -5.05
N GLU A 65 8.46 -1.08 -6.22
CA GLU A 65 8.64 -0.12 -7.31
C GLU A 65 8.27 1.32 -6.89
N PHE A 66 7.35 1.48 -5.93
CA PHE A 66 6.90 2.78 -5.44
C PHE A 66 7.65 3.27 -4.20
N VAL A 67 8.52 2.43 -3.63
CA VAL A 67 9.32 2.80 -2.45
C VAL A 67 10.57 3.58 -2.91
N PRO A 68 10.83 4.77 -2.35
CA PRO A 68 12.06 5.51 -2.62
C PRO A 68 13.30 4.66 -2.34
N GLU A 69 14.32 4.74 -3.19
CA GLU A 69 15.51 3.88 -3.11
C GLU A 69 16.17 3.89 -1.71
N SER A 70 16.26 5.08 -1.10
CA SER A 70 16.81 5.27 0.25
C SER A 70 16.03 4.56 1.36
N ALA A 71 14.77 4.20 1.11
CA ALA A 71 13.86 3.59 2.09
C ALA A 71 13.63 2.09 1.84
N ARG A 72 14.17 1.51 0.76
CA ARG A 72 13.96 0.10 0.40
C ARG A 72 14.48 -0.90 1.42
N MET A 73 15.47 -0.50 2.22
CA MET A 73 16.08 -1.31 3.28
C MET A 73 15.49 -1.05 4.68
N SER A 74 14.45 -0.22 4.78
CA SER A 74 13.76 0.02 6.06
C SER A 74 13.02 -1.23 6.54
N ALA A 75 12.65 -1.26 7.83
CA ALA A 75 11.91 -2.37 8.41
C ALA A 75 10.49 -2.53 7.80
N MET A 76 9.92 -1.43 7.30
CA MET A 76 8.61 -1.41 6.68
C MET A 76 8.62 -0.50 5.43
N PRO A 77 9.16 -0.99 4.30
CA PRO A 77 9.34 -0.18 3.10
C PRO A 77 8.05 0.46 2.58
N CYS A 78 6.92 -0.22 2.70
CA CYS A 78 5.61 0.28 2.24
C CYS A 78 5.14 1.56 2.95
N HIS A 79 5.63 1.86 4.15
CA HIS A 79 5.36 3.11 4.86
C HIS A 79 5.91 4.35 4.17
N HIS A 80 6.93 4.17 3.35
CA HIS A 80 7.61 5.26 2.66
C HIS A 80 7.09 5.51 1.25
N ILE A 81 6.03 4.80 0.82
CA ILE A 81 5.39 5.07 -0.47
C ILE A 81 4.75 6.46 -0.42
N PRO A 82 5.11 7.38 -1.34
CA PRO A 82 4.48 8.68 -1.44
C PRO A 82 3.09 8.55 -2.09
N LEU A 83 2.08 9.14 -1.45
CA LEU A 83 0.69 9.09 -1.90
C LEU A 83 0.28 10.32 -2.71
N ASP A 84 1.07 11.40 -2.65
CA ASP A 84 0.77 12.66 -3.34
C ASP A 84 2.03 13.35 -3.91
N PRO A 85 1.88 14.38 -4.76
CA PRO A 85 3.01 15.12 -5.34
C PRO A 85 3.85 15.90 -4.33
N THR A 86 3.37 16.10 -3.10
CA THR A 86 4.14 16.73 -2.02
C THR A 86 5.11 15.74 -1.35
N GLY A 87 5.05 14.46 -1.74
CA GLY A 87 5.87 13.40 -1.18
C GLY A 87 5.35 12.89 0.16
N ARG A 88 4.11 13.21 0.52
CA ARG A 88 3.52 12.74 1.78
C ARG A 88 3.36 11.22 1.73
N THR A 89 3.94 10.53 2.70
CA THR A 89 4.03 9.07 2.70
C THR A 89 2.83 8.42 3.36
N VAL A 90 2.77 7.09 3.27
CA VAL A 90 1.80 6.27 3.99
C VAL A 90 1.87 6.52 5.50
N GLU A 91 3.06 6.41 6.08
CA GLU A 91 3.28 6.61 7.53
C GLU A 91 2.87 8.01 7.99
N ALA A 92 3.26 9.05 7.26
CA ALA A 92 2.91 10.43 7.59
C ALA A 92 1.39 10.65 7.63
N MET A 93 0.62 9.87 6.87
CA MET A 93 -0.84 9.95 6.85
C MET A 93 -1.50 9.11 7.95
N GLU A 94 -0.89 7.98 8.34
CA GLU A 94 -1.34 7.17 9.47
C GLU A 94 -1.20 7.91 10.81
N GLU A 95 -0.13 8.69 10.96
CA GLU A 95 0.12 9.54 12.14
C GLU A 95 -0.92 10.65 12.32
N MET A 96 -1.67 11.03 11.28
CA MET A 96 -2.69 12.08 11.36
C MET A 96 -4.00 11.63 12.05
N GLU A 97 -4.09 10.36 12.48
CA GLU A 97 -5.25 9.75 13.15
C GLU A 97 -6.58 9.89 12.38
N ASN A 98 -6.52 10.17 11.07
CA ASN A 98 -7.67 10.30 10.19
C ASN A 98 -7.74 9.13 9.20
N ILE A 99 -8.19 7.98 9.69
CA ILE A 99 -8.24 6.72 8.91
C ILE A 99 -9.09 6.89 7.63
N ALA A 100 -10.23 7.58 7.71
CA ALA A 100 -11.09 7.78 6.55
C ALA A 100 -10.39 8.63 5.48
N GLY A 101 -9.76 9.74 5.88
CA GLY A 101 -8.97 10.58 4.97
C GLY A 101 -7.77 9.84 4.38
N MET A 102 -7.10 9.00 5.17
CA MET A 102 -6.03 8.13 4.73
C MET A 102 -6.50 7.13 3.67
N GLN A 103 -7.60 6.41 3.93
CA GLN A 103 -8.17 5.48 2.95
C GLN A 103 -8.56 6.17 1.65
N GLU A 104 -9.14 7.37 1.70
CA GLU A 104 -9.44 8.13 0.47
C GLU A 104 -8.17 8.54 -0.29
N ALA A 105 -7.13 8.98 0.40
CA ALA A 105 -5.86 9.32 -0.22
C ALA A 105 -5.23 8.10 -0.91
N VAL A 106 -5.21 6.94 -0.24
CA VAL A 106 -4.69 5.70 -0.79
C VAL A 106 -5.53 5.23 -1.98
N LYS A 107 -6.86 5.28 -1.90
CA LYS A 107 -7.73 4.93 -3.04
C LYS A 107 -7.48 5.83 -4.25
N ASN A 108 -7.30 7.14 -4.02
CA ASN A 108 -7.00 8.07 -5.10
C ASN A 108 -5.63 7.78 -5.73
N TRP A 109 -4.62 7.52 -4.91
CA TRP A 109 -3.29 7.12 -5.36
C TRP A 109 -3.34 5.81 -6.16
N LEU A 110 -4.06 4.79 -5.68
CA LEU A 110 -4.22 3.50 -6.36
C LEU A 110 -4.85 3.67 -7.74
N ARG A 111 -5.97 4.41 -7.84
CA ARG A 111 -6.66 4.65 -9.11
C ARG A 111 -5.77 5.37 -10.11
N GLN A 112 -5.07 6.42 -9.68
CA GLN A 112 -4.15 7.16 -10.56
C GLN A 112 -2.98 6.29 -11.02
N THR A 113 -2.37 5.54 -10.11
CA THR A 113 -1.23 4.68 -10.41
C THR A 113 -1.61 3.54 -11.36
N ILE A 114 -2.78 2.91 -11.14
CA ILE A 114 -3.32 1.90 -12.05
C ILE A 114 -3.53 2.49 -13.45
N GLN A 115 -4.19 3.65 -13.55
CA GLN A 115 -4.46 4.29 -14.84
C GLN A 115 -3.16 4.64 -15.59
N GLN A 116 -2.16 5.16 -14.88
CA GLN A 116 -0.84 5.47 -15.44
C GLN A 116 -0.15 4.20 -15.97
N LEU A 117 -0.10 3.14 -15.16
CA LEU A 117 0.50 1.88 -15.58
C LEU A 117 -0.23 1.29 -16.79
N GLU A 118 -1.56 1.23 -16.78
CA GLU A 118 -2.35 0.70 -17.90
C GLU A 118 -2.08 1.45 -19.21
N SER A 119 -1.88 2.76 -19.13
CA SER A 119 -1.59 3.62 -20.30
C SER A 119 -0.16 3.47 -20.84
N GLN A 120 0.78 2.95 -20.05
CA GLN A 120 2.17 2.77 -20.49
C GLN A 120 2.31 1.50 -21.35
N PRO A 121 3.02 1.54 -22.50
CA PRO A 121 3.35 0.32 -23.23
C PRO A 121 4.33 -0.54 -22.41
N SER A 122 4.06 -1.84 -22.32
CA SER A 122 5.01 -2.80 -21.74
C SER A 122 6.21 -2.96 -22.68
N THR A 123 7.43 -3.04 -22.12
CA THR A 123 8.67 -3.29 -22.90
C THR A 123 9.02 -4.77 -22.92
#